data_AF-A0A353MA89-F1
#
_entry.id   AF-A0A353MA89-F1
#
_cell.length_a   1.000
_cell.length_b   1.000
_cell.length_c   1.000
_cell.angle_alpha   90.00
_cell.angle_beta   90.00
_cell.angle_gamma   90.00
#
_symmetry.space_group_name_H-M   'P 1'
#
loop_
_entity.id
_entity.type
_entity.pdbx_description
1 polymer ?
#
loop_
_entity_poly.entity_id
_entity_poly.type
_entity_poly.pdbx_seq_one_letter_code
_entity_poly.pdbx_strand_id
1 'polypeptide(L)'
;MERIVKKGMAALVGVALISAAGLAQAETRFAVQDATGATDKMVVTDRGFVGIGTSNPNTALHTSGNSIATSQIVSQYTGTDPLSSGGYLAYRNNLNGTTPILPKKNDRIGYMLFGSNGTDGNPKNAAGLVSHAEADWTNTSIPAYFLFEVAATGGTGRTERMRITSTGNVGVGTAAPTQKLEVNGALRLNTTSAKPATCTSALRGTIWMTQGATGIADSLDVCVKDASGNYAWAKIK
;
A
#
# COMPACT_ATOMS: atom_id res chain seq x y z
N MET A 1 0.78 -20.09 -57.84
CA MET A 1 1.74 -19.10 -57.31
C MET A 1 1.05 -18.37 -56.18
N GLU A 2 1.54 -18.55 -54.95
CA GLU A 2 0.89 -18.10 -53.72
C GLU A 2 0.62 -16.59 -53.69
N ARG A 3 -0.62 -16.25 -53.32
CA ARG A 3 -1.05 -14.88 -53.10
C ARG A 3 -0.50 -14.41 -51.76
N ILE A 4 0.56 -13.61 -51.81
CA ILE A 4 1.21 -12.97 -50.66
C ILE A 4 0.16 -12.27 -49.79
N VAL A 5 -0.01 -12.76 -48.57
CA VAL A 5 -0.75 -12.10 -47.49
C VAL A 5 0.03 -10.84 -47.10
N LYS A 6 -0.43 -9.65 -47.50
CA LYS A 6 0.08 -8.39 -46.94
C LYS A 6 -0.36 -8.30 -45.47
N LYS A 7 0.52 -8.69 -44.55
CA LYS A 7 0.41 -8.34 -43.13
C LYS A 7 0.41 -6.81 -43.00
N GLY A 8 -0.53 -6.29 -42.21
CA GLY A 8 -0.92 -4.89 -42.13
C GLY A 8 0.26 -3.91 -41.96
N MET A 9 0.26 -2.87 -42.80
CA MET A 9 1.03 -1.66 -42.57
C MET A 9 0.05 -0.59 -42.09
N ALA A 10 0.09 -0.26 -40.79
CA ALA A 10 -0.48 0.99 -40.31
C ALA A 10 0.60 2.07 -40.48
N ALA A 11 0.45 2.95 -41.47
CA ALA A 11 1.31 4.12 -41.64
C ALA A 11 0.63 5.31 -40.96
N LEU A 12 1.29 5.91 -39.97
CA LEU A 12 0.83 7.14 -39.32
C LEU A 12 1.66 8.31 -39.84
N VAL A 13 1.11 9.04 -40.82
CA VAL A 13 1.74 10.25 -41.39
C VAL A 13 1.06 11.47 -40.79
N GLY A 14 1.57 11.93 -39.65
CA GLY A 14 1.20 13.21 -39.02
C GLY A 14 -0.20 13.24 -38.39
N VAL A 15 -0.27 13.48 -37.08
CA VAL A 15 -1.52 13.82 -36.39
C VAL A 15 -1.34 15.19 -35.75
N ALA A 16 -2.03 16.21 -36.28
CA ALA A 16 -2.19 17.50 -35.64
C ALA A 16 -3.58 17.55 -34.98
N LEU A 17 -3.61 17.44 -33.65
CA LEU A 17 -4.83 17.63 -32.85
C LEU A 17 -4.93 19.11 -32.48
N ILE A 18 -5.68 19.88 -33.26
CA ILE A 18 -6.03 21.26 -32.94
C ILE A 18 -7.35 21.24 -32.18
N SER A 19 -7.34 21.48 -30.87
CA SER A 19 -8.57 21.80 -30.14
C SER A 19 -8.93 23.27 -30.42
N ALA A 20 -9.64 23.50 -31.52
CA ALA A 20 -10.25 24.81 -31.74
C ALA A 20 -11.35 25.01 -30.68
N ALA A 21 -11.20 26.04 -29.84
CA ALA A 21 -12.24 26.45 -28.91
C ALA A 21 -13.51 26.80 -29.71
N GLY A 22 -14.59 26.03 -29.53
CA GLY A 22 -15.91 26.35 -30.12
C GLY A 22 -16.59 25.27 -30.95
N LEU A 23 -16.05 24.05 -31.08
CA LEU A 23 -16.76 22.93 -31.73
C LEU A 23 -17.35 21.98 -30.69
N ALA A 24 -18.64 21.67 -30.84
CA ALA A 24 -19.38 20.78 -29.96
C ALA A 24 -18.82 19.34 -29.96
N GLN A 25 -18.38 18.88 -28.78
CA GLN A 25 -18.32 17.47 -28.33
C GLN A 25 -17.82 16.39 -29.30
N ALA A 26 -16.82 16.67 -30.13
CA ALA A 26 -15.90 15.60 -30.53
C ALA A 26 -14.78 15.55 -29.49
N GLU A 27 -14.92 14.71 -28.46
CA GLU A 27 -13.85 14.50 -27.48
C GLU A 27 -12.58 14.13 -28.25
N THR A 28 -11.60 15.03 -28.24
CA THR A 28 -10.32 14.80 -28.90
C THR A 28 -9.61 13.71 -28.11
N ARG A 29 -9.54 12.50 -28.65
CA ARG A 29 -8.93 11.36 -27.99
C ARG A 29 -7.96 10.61 -28.90
N PHE A 30 -6.87 10.14 -28.34
CA PHE A 30 -5.96 9.18 -28.99
C PHE A 30 -6.33 7.77 -28.52
N ALA A 31 -6.62 6.84 -29.43
CA ALA A 31 -7.02 5.48 -29.09
C ALA A 31 -6.24 4.45 -29.90
N VAL A 32 -5.86 3.36 -29.23
CA VAL A 32 -5.29 2.15 -29.83
C VAL A 32 -6.34 1.05 -29.75
N GLN A 33 -6.76 0.53 -30.89
CA GLN A 33 -7.78 -0.53 -30.99
C GLN A 33 -7.16 -1.83 -31.50
N ASP A 34 -7.72 -2.97 -31.09
CA ASP A 34 -7.47 -4.24 -31.76
C ASP A 34 -8.41 -4.43 -32.95
N ALA A 35 -8.25 -5.52 -33.70
CA ALA A 35 -9.06 -5.83 -34.88
C ALA A 35 -10.57 -6.01 -34.60
N THR A 36 -10.99 -6.13 -33.34
CA THR A 36 -12.40 -6.30 -32.96
C THR A 36 -13.12 -4.97 -32.76
N GLY A 37 -12.39 -3.87 -32.54
CA GLY A 37 -12.95 -2.52 -32.35
C GLY A 37 -13.89 -2.35 -31.14
N ALA A 38 -14.08 -3.39 -30.32
CA ALA A 38 -15.08 -3.41 -29.25
C ALA A 38 -14.64 -2.65 -27.99
N THR A 39 -13.33 -2.61 -27.71
CA THR A 39 -12.74 -1.86 -26.60
C THR A 39 -11.39 -1.28 -27.00
N ASP A 40 -11.15 -0.01 -26.68
CA ASP A 40 -9.83 0.60 -26.83
C ASP A 40 -8.85 -0.10 -25.87
N LYS A 41 -7.72 -0.58 -26.39
CA LYS A 41 -6.64 -1.17 -25.58
C LYS A 41 -5.90 -0.11 -24.79
N MET A 42 -5.74 1.07 -25.37
CA MET A 42 -5.22 2.26 -24.71
C MET A 42 -5.97 3.48 -25.22
N VAL A 43 -6.40 4.36 -24.34
CA VAL A 43 -7.01 5.66 -24.68
C VAL A 43 -6.35 6.79 -23.91
N VAL A 44 -6.15 7.93 -24.55
CA VAL A 44 -5.84 9.22 -23.90
C VAL A 44 -6.99 10.16 -24.22
N THR A 45 -7.68 10.63 -23.18
CA THR A 45 -8.84 11.54 -23.28
C THR A 45 -8.41 13.00 -23.34
N ASP A 46 -9.33 13.89 -23.75
CA ASP A 46 -9.13 15.34 -23.75
C ASP A 46 -8.89 15.94 -22.35
N ARG A 47 -9.37 15.26 -21.29
CA ARG A 47 -9.06 15.54 -19.88
C ARG A 47 -7.65 15.11 -19.46
N GLY A 48 -6.89 14.47 -20.35
CA GLY A 48 -5.54 13.96 -20.09
C GLY A 48 -5.50 12.62 -19.36
N PHE A 49 -6.64 11.94 -19.19
CA PHE A 49 -6.66 10.62 -18.54
C PHE A 49 -6.24 9.54 -19.51
N VAL A 50 -5.45 8.59 -19.03
CA VAL A 50 -5.00 7.41 -19.75
C VAL A 50 -5.76 6.17 -19.25
N GLY A 51 -6.51 5.54 -20.14
CA GLY A 51 -7.13 4.24 -19.90
C GLY A 51 -6.33 3.13 -20.59
N ILE A 52 -6.12 2.00 -19.93
CA ILE A 52 -5.57 0.78 -20.53
C ILE A 52 -6.56 -0.35 -20.25
N GLY A 53 -7.13 -0.94 -21.30
CA GLY A 53 -8.22 -1.92 -21.20
C GLY A 53 -9.58 -1.33 -20.80
N THR A 54 -9.73 0.00 -20.85
CA THR A 54 -11.00 0.73 -20.67
C THR A 54 -11.03 1.97 -21.55
N SER A 55 -12.16 2.23 -22.21
CA SER A 55 -12.39 3.44 -23.00
C SER A 55 -12.90 4.62 -22.16
N ASN A 56 -13.32 4.38 -20.91
CA ASN A 56 -13.89 5.38 -20.01
C ASN A 56 -13.09 5.46 -18.69
N PRO A 57 -11.83 5.96 -18.73
CA PRO A 57 -11.05 6.16 -17.51
C PRO A 57 -11.72 7.22 -16.61
N ASN A 58 -11.89 6.89 -15.32
CA ASN A 58 -12.45 7.79 -14.31
C ASN A 58 -11.37 8.41 -13.39
N THR A 59 -10.11 8.08 -13.63
CA THR A 59 -8.92 8.62 -12.95
C THR A 59 -7.80 8.82 -13.98
N ALA A 60 -6.76 9.57 -13.61
CA ALA A 60 -5.68 9.96 -14.52
C ALA A 60 -4.97 8.77 -15.20
N LEU A 61 -4.80 7.65 -14.48
CA LEU A 61 -4.36 6.38 -15.05
C LEU A 61 -5.27 5.26 -14.55
N HIS A 62 -6.04 4.65 -15.45
CA HIS A 62 -6.96 3.56 -15.12
C HIS A 62 -6.61 2.32 -15.96
N THR A 63 -6.05 1.30 -15.31
CA THR A 63 -5.89 -0.04 -15.89
C THR A 63 -7.11 -0.90 -15.53
N SER A 64 -7.71 -1.56 -16.51
CA SER A 64 -8.88 -2.42 -16.30
C SER A 64 -8.77 -3.69 -17.13
N GLY A 65 -9.16 -4.80 -16.53
CA GLY A 65 -9.06 -6.12 -17.14
C GLY A 65 -9.82 -7.16 -16.34
N ASN A 66 -10.16 -8.27 -16.97
CA ASN A 66 -10.86 -9.39 -16.34
C ASN A 66 -9.90 -10.47 -15.78
N SER A 67 -8.60 -10.19 -15.80
CA SER A 67 -7.55 -11.06 -15.28
C SER A 67 -6.38 -10.21 -14.77
N ILE A 68 -5.56 -10.79 -13.87
CA ILE A 68 -4.37 -10.13 -13.34
C ILE A 68 -3.42 -9.63 -14.45
N ALA A 69 -3.33 -10.35 -15.57
CA ALA A 69 -2.46 -10.00 -16.68
C ALA A 69 -2.92 -8.75 -17.44
N THR A 70 -4.20 -8.39 -17.33
CA THR A 70 -4.83 -7.29 -18.08
C THR A 70 -5.11 -6.06 -17.22
N SER A 71 -4.91 -6.13 -15.89
CA SER A 71 -5.14 -5.01 -14.97
C SER A 71 -3.93 -4.63 -14.10
N GLN A 72 -2.76 -5.26 -14.28
CA GLN A 72 -1.55 -5.00 -13.50
C GLN A 72 -0.79 -3.73 -13.91
N ILE A 73 -0.03 -3.17 -12.96
CA ILE A 73 1.03 -2.18 -13.21
C ILE A 73 2.32 -2.78 -12.68
N VAL A 74 3.30 -3.03 -13.55
CA VAL A 74 4.59 -3.64 -13.20
C VAL A 74 5.70 -2.62 -13.39
N SER A 75 6.45 -2.33 -12.33
CA SER A 75 7.70 -1.57 -12.39
C SER A 75 8.86 -2.53 -12.09
N GLN A 76 9.73 -2.74 -13.08
CA GLN A 76 10.85 -3.67 -12.96
C GLN A 76 12.17 -2.93 -13.19
N TYR A 77 13.01 -2.96 -12.15
CA TYR A 77 14.42 -2.63 -12.27
C TYR A 77 15.21 -3.92 -12.53
N THR A 78 16.07 -3.92 -13.54
CA THR A 78 16.83 -5.11 -13.98
C THR A 78 18.33 -5.03 -13.66
N GLY A 79 18.77 -3.97 -12.98
CA GLY A 79 20.15 -3.84 -12.53
C GLY A 79 20.44 -4.67 -11.28
N THR A 80 21.72 -4.91 -11.02
CA THR A 80 22.23 -5.68 -9.88
C THR A 80 22.90 -4.81 -8.82
N ASP A 81 22.77 -3.48 -8.91
CA ASP A 81 23.36 -2.52 -7.96
C ASP A 81 22.67 -2.61 -6.59
N PRO A 82 23.42 -2.87 -5.49
CA PRO A 82 22.88 -2.96 -4.14
C PRO A 82 22.43 -1.61 -3.55
N LEU A 83 22.78 -0.47 -4.16
CA LEU A 83 22.54 0.88 -3.63
C LEU A 83 21.45 1.67 -4.37
N SER A 84 21.09 1.29 -5.59
CA SER A 84 19.98 1.87 -6.36
C SER A 84 19.04 0.75 -6.78
N SER A 85 18.03 0.47 -5.96
CA SER A 85 17.22 -0.73 -6.12
C SER A 85 15.74 -0.43 -6.32
N GLY A 86 15.17 -1.05 -7.35
CA GLY A 86 13.73 -1.26 -7.48
C GLY A 86 12.95 -0.25 -8.31
N GLY A 87 11.67 -0.56 -8.52
CA GLY A 87 10.70 0.36 -9.11
C GLY A 87 10.31 1.46 -8.13
N TYR A 88 10.07 2.67 -8.64
CA TYR A 88 9.69 3.83 -7.84
C TYR A 88 8.22 4.17 -8.01
N LEU A 89 7.47 4.15 -6.91
CA LEU A 89 6.12 4.70 -6.82
C LEU A 89 6.06 5.64 -5.62
N ALA A 90 5.68 6.89 -5.84
CA ALA A 90 5.61 7.88 -4.77
C ALA A 90 4.25 8.55 -4.70
N TYR A 91 3.84 8.77 -3.45
CA TYR A 91 2.68 9.56 -3.10
C TYR A 91 3.17 10.84 -2.44
N ARG A 92 2.71 11.98 -2.94
CA ARG A 92 3.07 13.31 -2.43
C ARG A 92 1.82 14.17 -2.39
N ASN A 93 1.62 14.88 -1.29
CA ASN A 93 0.72 16.03 -1.20
C ASN A 93 1.60 17.27 -0.98
N ASN A 94 1.35 18.38 -1.67
CA ASN A 94 1.96 19.70 -1.35
C ASN A 94 1.59 20.82 -2.33
N LEU A 95 0.47 20.76 -3.06
CA LEU A 95 0.10 21.85 -3.98
C LEU A 95 -1.24 22.47 -3.56
N ASN A 96 -1.20 23.76 -3.22
CA ASN A 96 -2.38 24.63 -3.23
C ASN A 96 -2.16 25.69 -4.33
N GLY A 97 -2.58 25.37 -5.56
CA GLY A 97 -2.25 26.18 -6.73
C GLY A 97 -0.80 26.00 -7.18
N THR A 98 -0.07 27.09 -7.39
CA THR A 98 1.28 27.08 -8.01
C THR A 98 2.44 27.10 -7.01
N THR A 99 2.18 27.35 -5.71
CA THR A 99 3.23 27.38 -4.68
C THR A 99 3.19 26.11 -3.84
N PRO A 100 4.31 25.37 -3.74
CA PRO A 100 4.38 24.23 -2.84
C PRO A 100 4.16 24.65 -1.39
N ILE A 101 3.18 24.03 -0.73
CA ILE A 101 2.95 24.20 0.71
C ILE A 101 3.27 22.87 1.38
N LEU A 102 4.16 22.89 2.36
CA LEU A 102 4.48 21.69 3.14
C LEU A 102 3.25 21.22 3.93
N PRO A 103 3.02 19.90 4.04
CA PRO A 103 1.95 19.31 4.83
C PRO A 103 1.86 19.86 6.26
N LYS A 104 0.63 20.08 6.71
CA LYS A 104 0.28 20.45 8.08
C LYS A 104 -0.06 19.23 8.91
N LYS A 105 -0.06 19.37 10.24
CA LYS A 105 -0.44 18.28 11.15
C LYS A 105 -1.77 17.65 10.71
N ASN A 106 -1.79 16.32 10.62
CA ASN A 106 -2.90 15.49 10.15
C ASN A 106 -3.22 15.57 8.65
N ASP A 107 -2.44 16.28 7.84
CA ASP A 107 -2.60 16.21 6.38
C ASP A 107 -2.18 14.82 5.89
N ARG A 108 -3.02 14.23 5.04
CA ARG A 108 -2.72 12.93 4.41
C ARG A 108 -1.70 13.10 3.30
N ILE A 109 -0.56 12.44 3.44
CA ILE A 109 0.56 12.52 2.50
C ILE A 109 0.36 11.61 1.29
N GLY A 110 -0.15 10.41 1.56
CA GLY A 110 -0.33 9.39 0.55
C GLY A 110 -1.10 8.20 1.09
N TYR A 111 -1.58 7.37 0.18
CA TYR A 111 -2.27 6.15 0.57
C TYR A 111 -2.27 5.09 -0.54
N MET A 112 -2.44 3.86 -0.11
CA MET A 112 -2.83 2.72 -0.94
C MET A 112 -4.17 2.20 -0.42
N LEU A 113 -5.13 1.97 -1.32
CA LEU A 113 -6.45 1.44 -0.96
C LEU A 113 -6.64 0.04 -1.56
N PHE A 114 -7.32 -0.79 -0.81
CA PHE A 114 -7.68 -2.15 -1.19
C PHE A 114 -9.20 -2.28 -1.10
N GLY A 115 -9.82 -2.77 -2.16
CA GLY A 115 -11.26 -2.70 -2.30
C GLY A 115 -11.79 -3.30 -3.58
N SER A 116 -13.09 -3.10 -3.80
CA SER A 116 -13.82 -3.49 -5.01
C SER A 116 -14.79 -2.38 -5.42
N ASN A 117 -15.38 -2.48 -6.60
CA ASN A 117 -16.58 -1.70 -6.91
C ASN A 117 -17.79 -2.38 -6.26
N GLY A 118 -18.64 -1.60 -5.59
CA GLY A 118 -19.92 -2.08 -5.08
C GLY A 118 -20.92 -2.30 -6.20
N THR A 119 -22.01 -3.00 -5.89
CA THR A 119 -23.15 -3.17 -6.81
C THR A 119 -23.85 -1.84 -7.13
N ASP A 120 -23.59 -0.81 -6.33
CA ASP A 120 -24.02 0.58 -6.52
C ASP A 120 -23.09 1.40 -7.43
N GLY A 121 -22.07 0.77 -8.02
CA GLY A 121 -21.10 1.43 -8.89
C GLY A 121 -20.05 2.28 -8.17
N ASN A 122 -20.08 2.35 -6.83
CA ASN A 122 -19.14 3.13 -6.04
C ASN A 122 -17.98 2.27 -5.52
N PRO A 123 -16.74 2.78 -5.51
CA PRO A 123 -15.61 2.05 -4.95
C PRO A 123 -15.79 1.83 -3.43
N LYS A 124 -15.53 0.61 -2.99
CA LYS A 124 -15.56 0.14 -1.59
C LYS A 124 -14.14 -0.13 -1.14
N ASN A 125 -13.52 0.89 -0.56
CA ASN A 125 -12.14 0.83 -0.07
C ASN A 125 -12.12 0.24 1.34
N ALA A 126 -12.14 -1.10 1.45
CA ALA A 126 -12.29 -1.82 2.71
C ALA A 126 -11.02 -1.83 3.59
N ALA A 127 -9.84 -1.70 2.98
CA ALA A 127 -8.58 -1.58 3.71
C ALA A 127 -7.68 -0.51 3.10
N GLY A 128 -6.76 0.02 3.90
CA GLY A 128 -5.84 1.06 3.45
C GLY A 128 -4.54 1.08 4.24
N LEU A 129 -3.46 1.43 3.53
CA LEU A 129 -2.20 1.88 4.10
C LEU A 129 -2.13 3.38 3.87
N VAL A 130 -2.12 4.16 4.94
CA VAL A 130 -2.29 5.62 4.86
C VAL A 130 -1.19 6.30 5.65
N SER A 131 -0.62 7.37 5.11
CA SER A 131 0.36 8.20 5.81
C SER A 131 -0.17 9.61 6.05
N HIS A 132 0.17 10.17 7.20
CA HIS A 132 -0.17 11.54 7.57
C HIS A 132 1.03 12.24 8.17
N ALA A 133 1.07 13.57 8.06
CA ALA A 133 2.02 14.39 8.79
C ALA A 133 1.66 14.40 10.28
N GLU A 134 2.62 14.11 11.15
CA GLU A 134 2.42 14.06 12.61
C GLU A 134 2.46 15.45 13.25
N ALA A 135 3.12 16.40 12.58
CA ALA A 135 3.19 17.80 12.92
C ALA A 135 3.30 18.62 11.62
N ASP A 136 3.25 19.94 11.75
CA ASP A 136 3.56 20.84 10.63
C ASP A 136 4.96 20.59 10.11
N TRP A 137 5.06 20.28 8.82
CA TRP A 137 6.35 20.05 8.18
C TRP A 137 7.11 21.36 7.95
N THR A 138 8.43 21.24 8.04
CA THR A 138 9.41 22.23 7.61
C THR A 138 10.37 21.58 6.63
N ASN A 139 11.21 22.36 5.95
CA ASN A 139 12.20 21.79 5.03
C ASN A 139 13.22 20.85 5.70
N THR A 140 13.33 20.89 7.03
CA THR A 140 14.29 20.09 7.81
C THR A 140 13.61 19.15 8.82
N SER A 141 12.29 19.12 8.88
CA SER A 141 11.53 18.27 9.81
C SER A 141 10.21 17.86 9.17
N ILE A 142 10.10 16.57 8.87
CA ILE A 142 8.97 15.97 8.15
C ILE A 142 8.38 14.78 8.93
N PRO A 143 8.01 14.95 10.23
CA PRO A 143 7.52 13.85 11.03
C PRO A 143 6.21 13.32 10.46
N ALA A 144 6.11 12.00 10.34
CA ALA A 144 4.95 11.33 9.77
C ALA A 144 4.65 10.05 10.55
N TYR A 145 3.40 9.62 10.44
CA TYR A 145 2.98 8.31 10.92
C TYR A 145 2.28 7.53 9.81
N PHE A 146 2.38 6.21 9.89
CA PHE A 146 1.64 5.27 9.05
C PHE A 146 0.48 4.66 9.82
N LEU A 147 -0.65 4.49 9.15
CA LEU A 147 -1.84 3.82 9.64
C LEU A 147 -2.14 2.58 8.79
N PHE A 148 -2.58 1.53 9.47
CA PHE A 148 -3.29 0.41 8.90
C PHE A 148 -4.76 0.56 9.23
N GLU A 149 -5.57 0.82 8.21
CA GLU A 149 -7.01 1.05 8.37
C GLU A 149 -7.80 -0.14 7.78
N VAL A 150 -8.77 -0.66 8.53
CA VAL A 150 -9.61 -1.77 8.06
C VAL A 150 -11.06 -1.55 8.51
N ALA A 151 -12.00 -1.72 7.59
CA ALA A 151 -13.42 -1.69 7.87
C ALA A 151 -13.83 -2.84 8.81
N ALA A 152 -14.71 -2.55 9.77
CA ALA A 152 -15.30 -3.58 10.62
C ALA A 152 -16.34 -4.41 9.82
N THR A 153 -16.59 -5.64 10.26
CA THR A 153 -17.77 -6.40 9.80
C THR A 153 -19.03 -5.56 10.01
N GLY A 154 -19.83 -5.39 8.95
CA GLY A 154 -21.06 -4.57 8.98
C GLY A 154 -20.82 -3.05 8.90
N GLY A 155 -19.56 -2.59 8.82
CA GLY A 155 -19.20 -1.19 8.65
C GLY A 155 -18.78 -0.87 7.21
N THR A 156 -19.05 0.35 6.75
CA THR A 156 -18.62 0.86 5.44
C THR A 156 -17.40 1.79 5.52
N GLY A 157 -17.05 2.24 6.73
CA GLY A 157 -15.87 3.08 6.98
C GLY A 157 -14.69 2.27 7.52
N ARG A 158 -13.48 2.61 7.08
CA ARG A 158 -12.26 2.09 7.69
C ARG A 158 -11.96 2.83 8.98
N THR A 159 -11.42 2.10 9.95
CA THR A 159 -10.90 2.68 11.20
C THR A 159 -9.45 2.27 11.36
N GLU A 160 -8.65 3.11 12.03
CA GLU A 160 -7.30 2.76 12.44
C GLU A 160 -7.30 1.49 13.31
N ARG A 161 -6.45 0.52 12.94
CA ARG A 161 -6.24 -0.72 13.70
C ARG A 161 -4.83 -0.80 14.27
N MET A 162 -3.85 -0.30 13.52
CA MET A 162 -2.45 -0.20 13.93
C MET A 162 -1.86 1.10 13.40
N ARG A 163 -0.91 1.68 14.14
CA ARG A 163 -0.07 2.78 13.67
C ARG A 163 1.40 2.59 13.98
N ILE A 164 2.24 3.32 13.24
CA ILE A 164 3.65 3.55 13.56
C ILE A 164 3.89 5.06 13.53
N THR A 165 4.35 5.61 14.65
CA THR A 165 4.59 7.06 14.83
C THR A 165 5.98 7.49 14.37
N SER A 166 6.23 8.80 14.27
CA SER A 166 7.54 9.35 13.90
C SER A 166 8.65 9.05 14.92
N THR A 167 8.30 8.67 16.15
CA THR A 167 9.26 8.22 17.19
C THR A 167 9.53 6.71 17.13
N GLY A 168 8.90 6.01 16.17
CA GLY A 168 9.03 4.57 15.98
C GLY A 168 8.21 3.73 16.96
N ASN A 169 7.24 4.32 17.65
CA ASN A 169 6.30 3.56 18.49
C ASN A 169 5.18 2.95 17.65
N VAL A 170 4.90 1.67 17.89
CA VAL A 170 3.82 0.91 17.26
C VAL A 170 2.64 0.83 18.21
N GLY A 171 1.47 1.28 17.77
CA GLY A 171 0.21 1.15 18.49
C GLY A 171 -0.70 0.13 17.84
N VAL A 172 -1.32 -0.77 18.61
CA VAL A 172 -2.41 -1.64 18.16
C VAL A 172 -3.66 -1.30 18.97
N GLY A 173 -4.70 -0.81 18.30
CA GLY A 173 -5.92 -0.32 18.97
C GLY A 173 -5.75 0.97 19.80
N THR A 174 -4.59 1.63 19.71
CA THR A 174 -4.32 2.92 20.37
C THR A 174 -3.74 3.92 19.37
N ALA A 175 -4.31 5.13 19.36
CA ALA A 175 -3.86 6.22 18.51
C ALA A 175 -2.63 6.96 19.10
N ALA A 176 -2.22 6.69 20.34
CA ALA A 176 -1.17 7.44 21.03
C ALA A 176 -0.23 6.52 21.83
N PRO A 177 0.51 5.60 21.17
CA PRO A 177 1.41 4.69 21.86
C PRO A 177 2.55 5.46 22.55
N THR A 178 2.68 5.24 23.86
CA THR A 178 3.72 5.82 24.71
C THR A 178 4.97 4.93 24.81
N GLN A 179 4.86 3.67 24.39
CA GLN A 179 5.92 2.67 24.35
C GLN A 179 6.21 2.19 22.94
N LYS A 180 7.35 1.53 22.74
CA LYS A 180 7.75 1.00 21.42
C LYS A 180 6.72 0.07 20.80
N LEU A 181 6.04 -0.72 21.63
CA LEU A 181 4.85 -1.47 21.27
C LEU A 181 3.82 -1.27 22.38
N GLU A 182 2.65 -0.75 22.03
CA GLU A 182 1.51 -0.61 22.95
C GLU A 182 0.27 -1.23 22.32
N VAL A 183 -0.36 -2.15 23.05
CA VAL A 183 -1.58 -2.84 22.62
C VAL A 183 -2.71 -2.44 23.56
N ASN A 184 -3.72 -1.76 23.04
CA ASN A 184 -4.97 -1.49 23.76
C ASN A 184 -5.91 -2.69 23.57
N GLY A 185 -5.71 -3.72 24.39
CA GLY A 185 -6.43 -4.98 24.32
C GLY A 185 -5.58 -6.14 24.83
N ALA A 186 -6.08 -7.37 24.66
CA ALA A 186 -5.35 -8.57 25.05
C ALA A 186 -4.30 -8.97 24.01
N LEU A 187 -3.14 -9.44 24.48
CA LEU A 187 -2.10 -10.07 23.65
C LEU A 187 -2.17 -11.59 23.81
N ARG A 188 -2.37 -12.32 22.73
CA ARG A 188 -2.24 -13.78 22.69
C ARG A 188 -0.91 -14.17 22.05
N LEU A 189 -0.07 -14.90 22.79
CA LEU A 189 1.17 -15.48 22.27
C LEU A 189 0.90 -16.92 21.83
N ASN A 190 0.90 -17.19 20.53
CA ASN A 190 0.66 -18.51 19.96
C ASN A 190 1.98 -19.14 19.50
N THR A 191 2.71 -19.77 20.42
CA THR A 191 4.03 -20.36 20.14
C THR A 191 3.88 -21.69 19.42
N THR A 192 4.26 -21.77 18.14
CA THR A 192 4.21 -23.00 17.33
C THR A 192 5.51 -23.79 17.33
N SER A 193 6.60 -23.19 17.80
CA SER A 193 7.90 -23.84 17.97
C SER A 193 8.09 -24.25 19.42
N ALA A 194 8.97 -25.22 19.67
CA ALA A 194 9.41 -25.51 21.03
C ALA A 194 10.15 -24.30 21.63
N LYS A 195 9.97 -24.06 22.93
CA LYS A 195 10.77 -23.07 23.66
C LYS A 195 12.26 -23.39 23.48
N PRO A 196 13.12 -22.42 23.15
CA PRO A 196 14.56 -22.65 23.10
C PRO A 196 15.07 -23.25 24.42
N ALA A 197 15.78 -24.37 24.35
CA ALA A 197 16.22 -25.09 25.55
C ALA A 197 17.12 -24.24 26.46
N THR A 198 17.92 -23.35 25.87
CA THR A 198 18.82 -22.45 26.58
C THR A 198 18.45 -20.99 26.31
N CYS A 199 18.45 -20.18 27.36
CA CYS A 199 18.41 -18.73 27.26
C CYS A 199 19.84 -18.23 27.01
N THR A 200 20.01 -17.33 26.04
CA THR A 200 21.31 -16.76 25.67
C THR A 200 21.22 -15.24 25.62
N SER A 201 22.35 -14.56 25.42
CA SER A 201 22.36 -13.11 25.20
C SER A 201 21.48 -12.65 24.05
N ALA A 202 21.38 -13.44 22.99
CA ALA A 202 20.56 -13.14 21.81
C ALA A 202 19.05 -13.23 22.09
N LEU A 203 18.64 -14.04 23.08
CA LEU A 203 17.25 -14.24 23.44
C LEU A 203 16.81 -13.37 24.64
N ARG A 204 17.71 -12.59 25.24
CA ARG A 204 17.40 -11.78 26.43
C ARG A 204 16.21 -10.86 26.16
N GLY A 205 15.26 -10.83 27.10
CA GLY A 205 14.04 -10.02 27.02
C GLY A 205 12.89 -10.70 26.26
N THR A 206 13.12 -11.89 25.71
CA THR A 206 12.06 -12.67 25.05
C THR A 206 11.08 -13.17 26.10
N ILE A 207 9.79 -12.84 25.90
CA ILE A 207 8.66 -13.41 26.63
C ILE A 207 8.18 -14.64 25.86
N TRP A 208 8.05 -15.77 26.54
CA TRP A 208 7.67 -17.03 25.93
C TRP A 208 6.52 -17.69 26.68
N MET A 209 5.46 -18.07 25.96
CA MET A 209 4.40 -18.93 26.50
C MET A 209 4.67 -20.37 26.07
N THR A 210 4.61 -21.32 26.98
CA THR A 210 4.62 -22.75 26.65
C THR A 210 3.24 -23.30 26.97
N GLN A 211 2.54 -23.80 25.96
CA GLN A 211 1.25 -24.46 26.14
C GLN A 211 1.49 -25.91 26.57
N GLY A 212 0.97 -26.29 27.73
CA GLY A 212 1.00 -27.65 28.24
C GLY A 212 0.03 -28.55 27.47
N ALA A 213 0.35 -29.84 27.39
CA ALA A 213 -0.62 -30.85 26.96
C ALA A 213 -1.69 -31.06 28.04
N THR A 214 -2.71 -31.89 27.76
CA THR A 214 -3.74 -32.25 28.73
C THR A 214 -3.11 -32.76 30.05
N GLY A 215 -3.48 -32.12 31.16
CA GLY A 215 -2.95 -32.45 32.50
C GLY A 215 -1.59 -31.82 32.82
N ILE A 216 -1.02 -31.02 31.91
CA ILE A 216 0.22 -30.26 32.12
C ILE A 216 -0.13 -28.77 32.14
N ALA A 217 0.33 -28.04 33.15
CA ALA A 217 0.12 -26.60 33.24
C ALA A 217 0.93 -25.84 32.18
N ASP A 218 0.36 -24.75 31.68
CA ASP A 218 1.06 -23.77 30.86
C ASP A 218 2.19 -23.09 31.65
N SER A 219 3.18 -22.55 30.95
CA SER A 219 4.20 -21.69 31.57
C SER A 219 4.41 -20.39 30.80
N LEU A 220 4.59 -19.30 31.55
CA LEU A 220 5.11 -18.06 31.04
C LEU A 220 6.56 -17.90 31.52
N ASP A 221 7.49 -17.70 30.60
CA ASP A 221 8.91 -17.57 30.88
C ASP A 221 9.47 -16.30 30.23
N VAL A 222 10.48 -15.69 30.86
CA VAL A 222 11.27 -14.61 30.26
C VAL A 222 12.75 -14.96 30.32
N CYS A 223 13.45 -14.80 29.19
CA CYS A 223 14.89 -15.00 29.15
C CYS A 223 15.59 -13.78 29.77
N VAL A 224 16.24 -13.98 30.92
CA VAL A 224 16.86 -12.92 31.71
C VAL A 224 18.33 -13.22 31.98
N LYS A 225 19.10 -12.19 32.34
CA LYS A 225 20.44 -12.34 32.92
C LYS A 225 20.29 -12.28 34.44
N ASP A 226 20.76 -13.30 35.15
CA ASP A 226 20.73 -13.32 36.62
C ASP A 226 21.83 -12.46 37.25
N ALA A 227 21.83 -12.38 38.59
CA ALA A 227 22.80 -11.61 39.37
C ALA A 227 24.24 -12.15 39.24
N SER A 228 24.40 -13.43 38.94
CA SER A 228 25.69 -14.08 38.68
C SER A 228 26.18 -13.87 37.25
N GLY A 229 25.38 -13.20 36.40
CA GLY A 229 25.69 -12.90 35.03
C GLY A 229 25.34 -14.00 34.02
N ASN A 230 24.69 -15.07 34.45
CA ASN A 230 24.26 -16.17 33.59
C ASN A 230 22.91 -15.88 32.95
N TYR A 231 22.66 -16.46 31.78
CA TYR A 231 21.38 -16.35 31.08
C TYR A 231 20.51 -17.55 31.40
N ALA A 232 19.29 -17.29 31.87
CA ALA A 232 18.35 -18.35 32.23
C ALA A 232 16.90 -17.95 31.90
N TRP A 233 16.08 -18.94 31.60
CA TRP A 233 14.64 -18.77 31.53
C TRP A 233 14.08 -18.63 32.95
N ALA A 234 13.56 -17.46 33.29
CA ALA A 234 12.85 -17.22 34.53
C ALA A 234 11.36 -17.41 34.31
N LYS A 235 10.75 -18.33 35.07
CA LYS A 235 9.29 -18.51 35.09
C LYS A 235 8.65 -17.30 35.78
N ILE A 236 7.65 -16.72 35.13
CA ILE A 236 6.73 -15.78 35.75
C ILE A 236 5.61 -16.64 36.35
N LYS A 237 5.54 -16.65 37.68
CA LYS A 237 4.46 -17.31 38.43
C LYS A 237 3.26 -16.39 38.57
#